data_AF-A0A4R7KDV2-F1
#
_entry.id   AF-A0A4R7KDV2-F1
#
_cell.length_a   1.000
_cell.length_b   1.000
_cell.length_c   1.000
_cell.angle_alpha   90.00
_cell.angle_beta   90.00
_cell.angle_gamma   90.00
#
_symmetry.space_group_name_H-M   'P 1'
#
loop_
_entity.id
_entity.type
_entity.pdbx_description
1 polymer ?
#
loop_
_entity_poly.entity_id
_entity_poly.type
_entity_poly.pdbx_seq_one_letter_code
_entity_poly.pdbx_strand_id
1 'polypeptide(L)'
;MKIKRFFYTFLCLVVLISFFDFLGYEDRLSAHAASEDMIIVNGITYVTGGNDCNLEVIKAGKLMATLTGGVKVYEIVGQEDHKWVLVKGGNFLNRVFRREDISPVNFRTMPIEEIQTLRAKSSNGILASTRDRGIIEELMNSSGRSIHITTPYPDTANYKIRLISPHLKGISCYVEAEINRNGEVYIIYRSSGIKGDEYVKAGPKVTGWIKSIKTVR
;
A
#
# COMPACT_ATOMS: atom_id res chain seq x y z
N MET A 1 -48.51 -1.99 42.06
CA MET A 1 -48.90 -1.93 40.62
C MET A 1 -47.94 -1.14 39.71
N LYS A 2 -47.08 -0.25 40.23
CA LYS A 2 -46.18 0.60 39.40
C LYS A 2 -44.97 -0.12 38.79
N ILE A 3 -44.46 -1.18 39.44
CA ILE A 3 -43.27 -1.93 39.00
C ILE A 3 -43.51 -2.74 37.72
N LYS A 4 -44.72 -3.33 37.56
CA LYS A 4 -45.06 -4.11 36.36
C LYS A 4 -45.06 -3.25 35.09
N ARG A 5 -45.58 -2.01 35.18
CA ARG A 5 -45.59 -1.08 34.03
C ARG A 5 -44.18 -0.68 33.61
N PHE A 6 -43.29 -0.40 34.56
CA PHE A 6 -41.90 -0.09 34.27
C PHE A 6 -41.17 -1.23 33.55
N PHE A 7 -41.41 -2.48 33.98
CA PHE A 7 -40.80 -3.66 33.35
C PHE A 7 -41.22 -3.83 31.89
N TYR A 8 -42.51 -3.69 31.58
CA TYR A 8 -42.98 -3.80 30.19
C TYR A 8 -42.50 -2.67 29.30
N THR A 9 -42.40 -1.44 29.82
CA THR A 9 -41.85 -0.31 29.07
C THR A 9 -40.36 -0.51 28.78
N PHE A 10 -39.58 -0.96 29.77
CA PHE A 10 -38.16 -1.25 29.58
C PHE A 10 -37.95 -2.41 28.61
N LEU A 11 -38.74 -3.49 28.71
CA LEU A 11 -38.66 -4.63 27.80
C LEU A 11 -39.01 -4.23 26.36
N CYS A 12 -40.04 -3.42 26.16
CA CYS A 12 -40.38 -2.90 24.82
C CYS A 12 -39.25 -2.03 24.25
N LEU A 13 -38.60 -1.22 25.10
CA LEU A 13 -37.50 -0.36 24.66
C LEU A 13 -36.27 -1.20 24.26
N VAL A 14 -35.93 -2.24 25.03
CA VAL A 14 -34.84 -3.17 24.69
C VAL A 14 -35.14 -3.92 23.41
N VAL A 15 -36.39 -4.40 23.22
CA VAL A 15 -36.79 -5.09 21.98
C VAL A 15 -36.74 -4.14 20.79
N LEU A 16 -37.19 -2.89 20.93
CA LEU A 16 -37.11 -1.87 19.87
C LEU A 16 -35.66 -1.55 19.51
N ILE A 17 -34.77 -1.37 20.49
CA ILE A 17 -33.33 -1.12 20.23
C ILE A 17 -32.73 -2.31 19.48
N SER A 18 -32.99 -3.55 19.93
CA SER A 18 -32.54 -4.75 19.24
C SER A 18 -33.13 -4.90 17.84
N PHE A 19 -34.37 -4.44 17.62
CA PHE A 19 -35.03 -4.48 16.32
C PHE A 19 -34.51 -3.39 15.38
N PHE A 20 -34.14 -2.21 15.88
CA PHE A 20 -33.46 -1.17 15.11
C PHE A 20 -32.00 -1.54 14.81
N ASP A 21 -31.30 -2.21 15.72
CA ASP A 21 -29.98 -2.79 15.46
C ASP A 21 -30.05 -3.92 14.41
N PHE A 22 -31.16 -4.66 14.37
CA PHE A 22 -31.43 -5.70 13.36
C PHE A 22 -31.82 -5.10 12.00
N LEU A 23 -32.68 -4.09 11.95
CA LEU A 23 -33.05 -3.39 10.71
C LEU A 23 -31.91 -2.50 10.17
N GLY A 24 -31.07 -1.94 11.04
CA GLY A 24 -29.82 -1.27 10.64
C GLY A 24 -28.76 -2.21 10.06
N TYR A 25 -29.04 -3.52 10.05
CA TYR A 25 -28.21 -4.55 9.44
C TYR A 25 -28.60 -4.86 7.98
N GLU A 26 -29.77 -4.42 7.50
CA GLU A 26 -30.30 -4.77 6.17
C GLU A 26 -29.86 -3.87 5.01
N ASP A 27 -28.96 -2.92 5.25
CA ASP A 27 -28.18 -2.26 4.18
C ASP A 27 -26.69 -2.63 4.22
N ARG A 28 -26.36 -3.81 4.78
CA ARG A 28 -25.03 -4.38 4.58
C ARG A 28 -24.93 -4.96 3.17
N LEU A 29 -24.56 -4.08 2.24
CA LEU A 29 -23.99 -4.46 0.96
C LEU A 29 -23.07 -5.69 1.18
N SER A 30 -23.40 -6.76 0.46
CA SER A 30 -22.83 -8.09 0.62
C SER A 30 -21.33 -8.07 0.33
N ALA A 31 -20.53 -7.94 1.40
CA ALA A 31 -19.09 -7.92 1.33
C ALA A 31 -18.54 -9.11 2.12
N HIS A 32 -17.89 -10.06 1.42
CA HIS A 32 -17.36 -11.29 1.99
C HIS A 32 -15.92 -11.49 1.51
N ALA A 33 -15.03 -11.89 2.42
CA ALA A 33 -13.69 -12.34 2.06
C ALA A 33 -13.78 -13.78 1.54
N ALA A 34 -13.36 -14.01 0.30
CA ALA A 34 -13.36 -15.34 -0.30
C ALA A 34 -12.03 -16.08 -0.06
N SER A 35 -10.91 -15.34 0.02
CA SER A 35 -9.57 -15.83 0.39
C SER A 35 -8.64 -14.66 0.76
N GLU A 36 -7.37 -14.93 1.15
CA GLU A 36 -6.35 -13.88 1.36
C GLU A 36 -6.01 -13.09 0.09
N ASP A 37 -6.33 -13.65 -1.07
CA ASP A 37 -6.01 -13.09 -2.39
C ASP A 37 -7.23 -12.51 -3.10
N MET A 38 -8.44 -12.71 -2.56
CA MET A 38 -9.68 -12.26 -3.18
C MET A 38 -10.72 -11.82 -2.16
N ILE A 39 -11.28 -10.63 -2.38
CA ILE A 39 -12.44 -10.12 -1.64
C ILE A 39 -13.54 -9.69 -2.60
N ILE A 40 -14.78 -9.76 -2.13
CA ILE A 40 -15.94 -9.24 -2.87
C ILE A 40 -16.54 -8.12 -2.03
N VAL A 41 -16.75 -6.96 -2.65
CA VAL A 41 -17.33 -5.78 -2.00
C VAL A 41 -18.40 -5.21 -2.92
N ASN A 42 -19.65 -5.15 -2.46
CA ASN A 42 -20.78 -4.60 -3.22
C ASN A 42 -20.95 -5.27 -4.59
N GLY A 43 -20.75 -6.59 -4.67
CA GLY A 43 -20.81 -7.36 -5.91
C GLY A 43 -19.59 -7.19 -6.85
N ILE A 44 -18.58 -6.42 -6.45
CA ILE A 44 -17.35 -6.21 -7.21
C ILE A 44 -16.25 -7.11 -6.65
N THR A 45 -15.62 -7.90 -7.52
CA THR A 45 -14.46 -8.73 -7.18
C THR A 45 -13.17 -7.92 -7.19
N TYR A 46 -12.43 -8.02 -6.10
CA TYR A 46 -11.07 -7.49 -6.00
C TYR A 46 -10.09 -8.60 -5.69
N VAL A 47 -8.93 -8.52 -6.33
CA VAL A 47 -7.86 -9.52 -6.24
C VAL A 47 -6.54 -8.88 -5.83
N THR A 48 -5.68 -9.65 -5.17
CA THR A 48 -4.26 -9.37 -5.01
C THR A 48 -3.52 -10.21 -6.03
N GLY A 49 -2.84 -9.58 -6.99
CA GLY A 49 -2.13 -10.30 -8.04
C GLY A 49 -0.71 -10.62 -7.59
N GLY A 50 -0.31 -11.89 -7.67
CA GLY A 50 1.03 -12.40 -7.35
C GLY A 50 2.21 -11.86 -8.20
N ASN A 51 1.98 -10.83 -9.01
CA ASN A 51 2.98 -10.06 -9.77
C ASN A 51 2.81 -8.54 -9.63
N ASP A 52 1.80 -8.07 -8.88
CA ASP A 52 1.63 -6.66 -8.61
C ASP A 52 2.78 -6.22 -7.70
N CYS A 53 3.39 -5.08 -7.98
CA CYS A 53 4.34 -4.48 -7.04
C CYS A 53 3.75 -4.41 -5.64
N ASN A 54 4.60 -4.33 -4.62
CA ASN A 54 4.19 -3.93 -3.28
C ASN A 54 3.63 -2.49 -3.33
N LEU A 55 2.36 -2.38 -3.71
CA LEU A 55 1.63 -1.13 -3.82
C LEU A 55 1.36 -0.63 -2.40
N GLU A 56 1.84 0.57 -2.11
CA GLU A 56 1.55 1.28 -0.87
C GLU A 56 0.55 2.40 -1.15
N VAL A 57 -0.41 2.56 -0.24
CA VAL A 57 -1.37 3.65 -0.29
C VAL A 57 -0.73 4.93 0.20
N ILE A 58 -0.83 6.00 -0.61
CA ILE A 58 -0.39 7.33 -0.22
C ILE A 58 -1.33 7.88 0.85
N LYS A 59 -2.64 7.76 0.62
CA LYS A 59 -3.67 8.20 1.55
C LYS A 59 -4.93 7.33 1.45
N ALA A 60 -5.30 6.74 2.58
CA ALA A 60 -6.58 6.04 2.71
C ALA A 60 -7.74 7.05 2.69
N GLY A 61 -8.80 6.70 1.98
CA GLY A 61 -10.04 7.45 1.86
C GLY A 61 -11.11 6.98 2.83
N LYS A 62 -12.36 7.04 2.39
CA LYS A 62 -13.54 6.67 3.19
C LYS A 62 -13.60 5.15 3.39
N LEU A 63 -14.15 4.71 4.53
CA LEU A 63 -14.51 3.32 4.73
C LEU A 63 -15.66 2.93 3.78
N MET A 64 -15.46 1.90 2.96
CA MET A 64 -16.45 1.37 2.02
C MET A 64 -17.27 0.25 2.65
N ALA A 65 -16.61 -0.69 3.33
CA ALA A 65 -17.24 -1.88 3.87
C ALA A 65 -16.48 -2.44 5.07
N THR A 66 -17.18 -3.22 5.89
CA THR A 66 -16.59 -4.06 6.94
C THR A 66 -16.97 -5.51 6.65
N LEU A 67 -15.98 -6.35 6.37
CA LEU A 67 -16.15 -7.78 6.13
C LEU A 67 -16.11 -8.55 7.45
N THR A 68 -16.44 -9.83 7.37
CA THR A 68 -16.29 -10.80 8.48
C THR A 68 -14.88 -10.76 9.07
N GLY A 69 -14.77 -10.96 10.39
CA GLY A 69 -13.47 -10.96 11.08
C GLY A 69 -12.88 -9.57 11.34
N GLY A 70 -13.68 -8.50 11.18
CA GLY A 70 -13.25 -7.12 11.46
C GLY A 70 -12.35 -6.52 10.36
N VAL A 71 -12.31 -7.14 9.19
CA VAL A 71 -11.59 -6.64 8.02
C VAL A 71 -12.33 -5.42 7.47
N LYS A 72 -11.61 -4.33 7.25
CA LYS A 72 -12.14 -3.06 6.78
C LYS A 72 -11.60 -2.74 5.40
N VAL A 73 -12.49 -2.33 4.51
CA VAL A 73 -12.15 -1.94 3.13
C VAL A 73 -12.33 -0.44 3.00
N TYR A 74 -11.29 0.24 2.54
CA TYR A 74 -11.25 1.68 2.37
C TYR A 74 -11.02 2.04 0.90
N GLU A 75 -11.61 3.15 0.49
CA GLU A 75 -11.24 3.82 -0.76
C GLU A 75 -9.78 4.29 -0.68
N ILE A 76 -9.19 4.53 -1.85
CA ILE A 76 -7.89 5.18 -1.96
C ILE A 76 -8.10 6.57 -2.53
N VAL A 77 -7.59 7.60 -1.84
CA VAL A 77 -7.81 9.00 -2.23
C VAL A 77 -7.19 9.26 -3.60
N GLY A 78 -7.97 9.82 -4.52
CA GLY A 78 -7.52 10.16 -5.87
C GLY A 78 -7.79 9.07 -6.92
N GLN A 79 -8.26 7.90 -6.50
CA GLN A 79 -8.75 6.88 -7.43
C GLN A 79 -10.17 7.18 -7.89
N GLU A 80 -10.40 7.03 -9.19
CA GLU A 80 -11.73 7.05 -9.80
C GLU A 80 -12.31 5.64 -9.80
N ASP A 81 -13.63 5.52 -9.64
CA ASP A 81 -14.42 4.27 -9.75
C ASP A 81 -13.94 3.10 -8.87
N HIS A 82 -13.23 3.39 -7.77
CA HIS A 82 -12.72 2.39 -6.84
C HIS A 82 -11.92 1.28 -7.53
N LYS A 83 -11.15 1.60 -8.58
CA LYS A 83 -10.31 0.61 -9.30
C LYS A 83 -9.36 -0.16 -8.37
N TRP A 84 -9.00 0.45 -7.25
CA TRP A 84 -8.26 -0.19 -6.17
C TRP A 84 -8.85 0.18 -4.82
N VAL A 85 -8.68 -0.71 -3.85
CA VAL A 85 -9.12 -0.53 -2.47
C VAL A 85 -8.02 -0.93 -1.49
N LEU A 86 -8.05 -0.33 -0.30
CA LEU A 86 -7.17 -0.67 0.80
C LEU A 86 -7.89 -1.56 1.79
N VAL A 87 -7.35 -2.75 2.03
CA VAL A 87 -7.88 -3.71 2.98
C VAL A 87 -7.02 -3.69 4.23
N LYS A 88 -7.66 -3.64 5.41
CA LYS A 88 -7.00 -3.63 6.72
C LYS A 88 -7.67 -4.59 7.69
N GLY A 89 -6.88 -5.23 8.54
CA GLY A 89 -7.37 -6.10 9.62
C GLY A 89 -7.28 -7.59 9.29
N GLY A 90 -7.38 -8.43 10.32
CA GLY A 90 -7.12 -9.87 10.21
C GLY A 90 -5.71 -10.14 9.65
N ASN A 91 -5.61 -11.07 8.70
CA ASN A 91 -4.37 -11.40 8.00
C ASN A 91 -4.02 -10.39 6.87
N PHE A 92 -4.91 -9.47 6.53
CA PHE A 92 -4.80 -8.57 5.36
C PHE A 92 -4.05 -7.26 5.66
N LEU A 93 -3.06 -7.26 6.55
CA LEU A 93 -2.42 -6.04 7.06
C LEU A 93 -2.05 -5.03 5.96
N ASN A 94 -2.82 -3.93 5.87
CA ASN A 94 -2.62 -2.78 4.97
C ASN A 94 -2.30 -3.15 3.51
N ARG A 95 -3.08 -4.05 2.91
CA ARG A 95 -2.84 -4.52 1.53
C ARG A 95 -3.74 -3.79 0.52
N VAL A 96 -3.16 -3.44 -0.62
CA VAL A 96 -3.91 -2.91 -1.77
C VAL A 96 -4.48 -4.06 -2.59
N PHE A 97 -5.75 -3.96 -2.92
CA PHE A 97 -6.48 -4.87 -3.77
C PHE A 97 -6.90 -4.14 -5.04
N ARG A 98 -6.78 -4.79 -6.19
CA ARG A 98 -7.16 -4.26 -7.49
C ARG A 98 -8.48 -4.89 -7.91
N ARG A 99 -9.36 -4.11 -8.54
CA ARG A 99 -10.58 -4.66 -9.16
C ARG A 99 -10.21 -5.63 -10.28
N GLU A 100 -10.84 -6.80 -10.34
CA GLU A 100 -10.41 -7.92 -11.18
C GLU A 100 -10.25 -7.57 -12.68
N ASP A 101 -11.14 -6.74 -13.21
CA ASP A 101 -11.19 -6.26 -14.61
C ASP A 101 -10.07 -5.28 -15.00
N ILE A 102 -9.37 -4.69 -14.03
CA ILE A 102 -8.25 -3.76 -14.29
C ILE A 102 -6.98 -4.58 -14.58
N SER A 103 -6.17 -4.22 -15.56
CA SER A 103 -4.93 -4.97 -15.80
C SER A 103 -3.94 -4.86 -14.61
N PRO A 104 -3.14 -5.90 -14.32
CA PRO A 104 -2.07 -5.82 -13.32
C PRO A 104 -1.10 -4.66 -13.59
N VAL A 105 -0.53 -4.12 -12.51
CA VAL A 105 0.43 -3.01 -12.62
C VAL A 105 1.81 -3.56 -12.96
N ASN A 106 2.33 -3.21 -14.13
CA ASN A 106 3.74 -3.44 -14.45
C ASN A 106 4.56 -2.16 -14.21
N PHE A 107 5.26 -2.09 -13.08
CA PHE A 107 6.07 -0.92 -12.74
C PHE A 107 7.20 -0.64 -13.73
N ARG A 108 7.71 -1.66 -14.43
CA ARG A 108 8.83 -1.49 -15.38
C ARG A 108 8.40 -0.72 -16.63
N THR A 109 7.12 -0.78 -16.98
CA THR A 109 6.56 -0.11 -18.16
C THR A 109 5.71 1.10 -17.80
N MET A 110 5.47 1.33 -16.51
CA MET A 110 4.64 2.43 -16.03
C MET A 110 5.42 3.75 -16.06
N PRO A 111 4.84 4.85 -16.59
CA PRO A 111 5.51 6.14 -16.57
C PRO A 111 5.56 6.68 -15.14
N ILE A 112 6.76 7.08 -14.71
CA ILE A 112 7.00 7.71 -13.41
C ILE A 112 7.25 9.20 -13.62
N GLU A 113 6.50 10.05 -12.92
CA GLU A 113 6.63 11.52 -13.04
C GLU A 113 7.42 12.14 -11.89
N GLU A 114 7.37 11.50 -10.73
CA GLU A 114 8.02 11.98 -9.53
C GLU A 114 8.51 10.80 -8.70
N ILE A 115 9.67 10.97 -8.09
CA ILE A 115 10.17 10.05 -7.07
C ILE A 115 10.36 10.80 -5.77
N GLN A 116 10.02 10.15 -4.66
CA GLN A 116 10.11 10.71 -3.31
C GLN A 116 10.93 9.78 -2.43
N THR A 117 11.91 10.33 -1.72
CA THR A 117 12.69 9.56 -0.77
C THR A 117 12.08 9.67 0.62
N LEU A 118 11.95 8.54 1.29
CA LEU A 118 11.44 8.37 2.64
C LEU A 118 12.50 7.65 3.48
N ARG A 119 12.52 7.86 4.79
CA ARG A 119 13.34 7.03 5.69
C ARG A 119 12.73 5.61 5.73
N ALA A 120 13.52 4.55 5.58
CA ALA A 120 12.98 3.18 5.44
C ALA A 120 12.03 2.74 6.59
N LYS A 121 12.25 3.26 7.81
CA LYS A 121 11.43 2.98 9.00
C LYS A 121 10.31 4.00 9.27
N SER A 122 10.14 5.02 8.42
CA SER A 122 9.10 6.05 8.59
C SER A 122 8.31 6.23 7.30
N SER A 123 7.00 6.02 7.37
CA SER A 123 6.07 6.34 6.29
C SER A 123 5.76 7.84 6.17
N ASN A 124 6.18 8.66 7.16
CA ASN A 124 5.61 9.99 7.39
C ASN A 124 6.61 11.15 7.23
N GLY A 125 7.72 10.96 6.52
CA GLY A 125 8.67 12.04 6.26
C GLY A 125 9.31 11.93 4.88
N ILE A 126 8.81 12.72 3.92
CA ILE A 126 9.49 12.92 2.64
C ILE A 126 10.79 13.68 2.95
N LEU A 127 11.92 13.05 2.66
CA LEU A 127 13.25 13.62 2.85
C LEU A 127 13.66 14.46 1.63
N ALA A 128 13.29 13.99 0.43
CA ALA A 128 13.53 14.67 -0.82
C ALA A 128 12.49 14.22 -1.86
N SER A 129 12.28 15.05 -2.88
CA SER A 129 11.51 14.69 -4.07
C SER A 129 12.23 15.24 -5.30
N THR A 130 12.04 14.59 -6.45
CA THR A 130 12.52 15.10 -7.73
C THR A 130 11.61 14.67 -8.87
N ARG A 131 11.54 15.52 -9.89
CA ARG A 131 10.89 15.29 -11.19
C ARG A 131 11.89 15.30 -12.34
N ASP A 132 13.19 15.25 -12.02
CA ASP A 132 14.25 15.18 -13.01
C ASP A 132 14.17 13.86 -13.76
N ARG A 133 13.81 13.94 -15.04
CA ARG A 133 13.67 12.76 -15.91
C ARG A 133 14.95 11.95 -16.01
N GLY A 134 16.12 12.59 -15.98
CA GLY A 134 17.40 11.89 -16.05
C GLY A 134 17.66 11.01 -14.82
N ILE A 135 17.23 11.44 -13.63
CA ILE A 135 17.32 10.64 -12.41
C ILE A 135 16.30 9.50 -12.45
N ILE A 136 15.06 9.81 -12.85
CA ILE A 136 13.97 8.83 -12.93
C ILE A 136 14.29 7.74 -13.95
N GLU A 137 14.74 8.10 -15.15
CA GLU A 137 15.14 7.16 -16.19
C GLU A 137 16.31 6.29 -15.72
N GLU A 138 17.33 6.85 -15.07
CA GLU A 138 18.45 6.06 -14.54
C GLU A 138 17.99 5.12 -13.42
N LEU A 139 17.05 5.52 -12.57
CA LEU A 139 16.45 4.66 -11.56
C LEU A 139 15.66 3.52 -12.21
N MET A 140 14.78 3.82 -13.18
CA MET A 140 13.95 2.79 -13.83
C MET A 140 14.76 1.86 -14.74
N ASN A 141 15.82 2.38 -15.37
CA ASN A 141 16.76 1.63 -16.20
C ASN A 141 17.94 1.05 -15.42
N SER A 142 17.95 1.16 -14.08
CA SER A 142 18.91 0.45 -13.23
C SER A 142 18.59 -1.05 -13.16
N SER A 143 18.47 -1.66 -14.33
CA SER A 143 18.49 -3.09 -14.63
C SER A 143 19.91 -3.55 -15.00
N GLY A 144 20.93 -2.92 -14.40
CA GLY A 144 22.31 -3.38 -14.49
C GLY A 144 22.43 -4.83 -13.98
N ARG A 145 23.55 -5.50 -14.29
CA ARG A 145 23.84 -6.87 -13.82
C ARG A 145 23.53 -6.98 -12.32
N SER A 146 22.48 -7.73 -11.99
CA SER A 146 22.15 -8.12 -10.63
C SER A 146 23.41 -8.65 -9.97
N ILE A 147 23.80 -8.02 -8.87
CA ILE A 147 24.81 -8.60 -7.99
C ILE A 147 24.06 -9.24 -6.84
N HIS A 148 24.31 -10.53 -6.61
CA HIS A 148 23.87 -11.18 -5.40
C HIS A 148 24.78 -10.69 -4.27
N ILE A 149 24.34 -9.66 -3.55
CA ILE A 149 24.98 -9.27 -2.30
C ILE A 149 24.48 -10.26 -1.24
N THR A 150 25.36 -11.18 -0.83
CA THR A 150 25.05 -12.23 0.15
C THR A 150 24.97 -11.73 1.59
N THR A 151 25.32 -10.46 1.85
CA THR A 151 25.32 -9.90 3.20
C THR A 151 24.82 -8.46 3.19
N PRO A 152 23.67 -8.14 3.81
CA PRO A 152 23.28 -6.75 4.04
C PRO A 152 24.37 -6.06 4.86
N TYR A 153 24.78 -4.86 4.47
CA TYR A 153 25.86 -4.17 5.17
C TYR A 153 25.30 -3.62 6.50
N PRO A 154 25.86 -3.99 7.67
CA PRO A 154 25.23 -3.72 8.97
C PRO A 154 25.14 -2.24 9.42
N ASP A 155 25.63 -1.29 8.62
CA ASP A 155 25.72 0.15 8.97
C ASP A 155 25.19 1.10 7.88
N THR A 156 24.26 0.65 7.05
CA THR A 156 23.86 1.40 5.85
C THR A 156 22.62 2.25 6.05
N ALA A 157 22.67 3.45 5.49
CA ALA A 157 21.50 4.31 5.42
C ALA A 157 20.51 3.71 4.41
N ASN A 158 19.34 3.31 4.90
CA ASN A 158 18.28 2.71 4.10
C ASN A 158 17.17 3.73 3.82
N TYR A 159 16.88 3.91 2.54
CA TYR A 159 15.85 4.79 2.03
C TYR A 159 14.78 3.97 1.32
N LYS A 160 13.52 4.38 1.49
CA LYS A 160 12.44 3.98 0.59
C LYS A 160 12.32 5.03 -0.49
N ILE A 161 12.40 4.65 -1.76
CA ILE A 161 12.13 5.54 -2.90
C ILE A 161 10.73 5.19 -3.40
N ARG A 162 9.79 6.06 -3.08
CA ARG A 162 8.42 6.00 -3.56
C ARG A 162 8.37 6.49 -5.01
N LEU A 163 7.76 5.70 -5.88
CA LEU A 163 7.56 5.96 -7.30
C LEU A 163 6.12 6.47 -7.48
N ILE A 164 5.96 7.70 -7.97
CA ILE A 164 4.66 8.32 -8.22
C ILE A 164 4.38 8.30 -9.72
N SER A 165 3.26 7.69 -10.10
CA SER A 165 2.79 7.63 -11.47
C SER A 165 1.44 8.34 -11.61
N PRO A 166 1.20 9.08 -12.70
CA PRO A 166 -0.11 9.65 -13.00
C PRO A 166 -1.18 8.57 -13.25
N HIS A 167 -0.77 7.33 -13.61
CA HIS A 167 -1.68 6.21 -13.83
C HIS A 167 -2.15 5.53 -12.54
N LEU A 168 -1.50 5.82 -11.39
CA LEU A 168 -1.80 5.23 -10.10
C LEU A 168 -2.10 6.30 -9.04
N LYS A 169 -3.08 7.15 -9.30
CA LYS A 169 -3.46 8.23 -8.38
C LYS A 169 -3.70 7.70 -6.94
N GLY A 170 -3.01 8.25 -5.94
CA GLY A 170 -3.19 7.83 -4.54
C GLY A 170 -2.51 6.51 -4.13
N ILE A 171 -1.86 5.83 -5.07
CA ILE A 171 -1.09 4.61 -4.85
C ILE A 171 0.35 4.88 -5.29
N SER A 172 1.29 4.14 -4.71
CA SER A 172 2.67 4.19 -5.12
C SER A 172 3.31 2.82 -5.07
N CYS A 173 4.33 2.61 -5.89
CA CYS A 173 5.28 1.53 -5.69
C CYS A 173 6.47 2.08 -4.89
N TYR A 174 7.25 1.22 -4.25
CA TYR A 174 8.55 1.62 -3.73
C TYR A 174 9.64 0.66 -4.16
N VAL A 175 10.83 1.21 -4.32
CA VAL A 175 12.10 0.48 -4.28
C VAL A 175 12.86 0.93 -3.06
N GLU A 176 13.84 0.16 -2.61
CA GLU A 176 14.72 0.60 -1.54
C GLU A 176 16.06 1.02 -2.11
N ALA A 177 16.75 1.90 -1.39
CA ALA A 177 18.12 2.27 -1.69
C ALA A 177 18.97 2.18 -0.44
N GLU A 178 20.13 1.56 -0.60
CA GLU A 178 21.11 1.33 0.45
C GLU A 178 22.43 2.02 0.06
N ILE A 179 23.02 2.77 1.00
CA ILE A 179 24.33 3.38 0.82
C ILE A 179 25.37 2.58 1.60
N ASN A 180 26.35 1.98 0.91
CA ASN A 180 27.43 1.26 1.57
C ASN A 180 28.47 2.20 2.22
N ARG A 181 29.43 1.63 2.96
CA ARG A 181 30.50 2.39 3.65
C ARG A 181 31.40 3.21 2.71
N ASN A 182 31.50 2.82 1.43
CA ASN A 182 32.27 3.55 0.41
C ASN A 182 31.44 4.68 -0.23
N GLY A 183 30.19 4.87 0.21
CA GLY A 183 29.25 5.80 -0.38
C GLY A 183 28.70 5.33 -1.72
N GLU A 184 28.81 4.06 -2.07
CA GLU A 184 28.13 3.54 -3.26
C GLU A 184 26.66 3.29 -2.93
N VAL A 185 25.79 3.55 -3.91
CA VAL A 185 24.35 3.40 -3.75
C VAL A 185 23.88 2.18 -4.52
N TYR A 186 23.10 1.34 -3.85
CA TYR A 186 22.47 0.16 -4.43
C TYR A 186 20.95 0.29 -4.35
N ILE A 187 20.27 0.05 -5.47
CA ILE A 187 18.82 -0.04 -5.55
C ILE A 187 18.43 -1.49 -5.31
N ILE A 188 17.48 -1.69 -4.40
CA ILE A 188 17.00 -3.01 -3.99
C ILE A 188 15.59 -3.20 -4.51
N TYR A 189 15.43 -4.15 -5.42
CA TYR A 189 14.14 -4.60 -5.90
C TYR A 189 13.71 -5.81 -5.09
N ARG A 190 12.85 -5.59 -4.11
CA ARG A 190 12.27 -6.67 -3.29
C ARG A 190 11.17 -7.35 -4.08
N SER A 191 11.38 -8.61 -4.45
CA SER A 191 10.35 -9.47 -5.02
C SER A 191 9.52 -10.10 -3.90
N SER A 192 8.21 -10.22 -4.08
CA SER A 192 7.30 -10.90 -3.14
C SER A 192 7.39 -12.44 -3.26
N GLY A 193 8.60 -13.01 -3.36
CA GLY A 193 8.80 -14.46 -3.56
C GLY A 193 10.25 -14.97 -3.46
N ILE A 194 10.43 -16.27 -3.73
CA ILE A 194 11.61 -17.14 -3.43
C ILE A 194 12.96 -16.67 -4.03
N LYS A 195 12.97 -15.70 -4.94
CA LYS A 195 14.21 -15.11 -5.46
C LYS A 195 14.54 -13.91 -4.57
N GLY A 196 15.58 -14.05 -3.74
CA GLY A 196 16.03 -13.02 -2.81
C GLY A 196 16.22 -11.64 -3.45
N ASP A 197 16.39 -10.63 -2.59
CA ASP A 197 16.48 -9.22 -3.00
C ASP A 197 17.50 -9.00 -4.12
N GLU A 198 17.08 -8.30 -5.18
CA GLU A 198 17.96 -7.94 -6.29
C GLU A 198 18.62 -6.59 -6.00
N TYR A 199 19.95 -6.60 -5.85
CA TYR A 199 20.76 -5.39 -5.65
C TYR A 199 21.36 -4.95 -6.98
N VAL A 200 21.10 -3.70 -7.34
CA VAL A 200 21.65 -3.10 -8.56
C VAL A 200 22.38 -1.80 -8.21
N LYS A 201 23.63 -1.67 -8.65
CA LYS A 201 24.40 -0.45 -8.43
C LYS A 201 23.73 0.72 -9.17
N ALA A 202 23.43 1.78 -8.44
CA ALA A 202 22.87 3.00 -9.00
C ALA A 202 23.91 3.72 -9.88
N GLY A 203 23.44 4.38 -10.94
CA GLY A 203 24.28 5.25 -11.74
C GLY A 203 24.66 6.55 -11.02
N PRO A 204 25.42 7.44 -11.70
CA PRO A 204 25.92 8.66 -11.10
C PRO A 204 24.81 9.66 -10.73
N LYS A 205 23.71 9.75 -11.50
CA LYS A 205 22.64 10.72 -11.23
C LYS A 205 21.85 10.34 -9.97
N VAL A 206 21.43 9.09 -9.87
CA VAL A 206 20.72 8.54 -8.71
C VAL A 206 21.62 8.56 -7.49
N THR A 207 22.90 8.20 -7.64
CA THR A 207 23.91 8.27 -6.56
C THR A 207 24.08 9.71 -6.06
N GLY A 208 24.25 10.68 -6.96
CA GLY A 208 24.40 12.09 -6.61
C GLY A 208 23.17 12.65 -5.89
N TRP A 209 21.99 12.31 -6.39
CA TRP A 209 20.72 12.70 -5.75
C TRP A 209 20.59 12.12 -4.34
N ILE A 210 20.79 10.82 -4.15
CA ILE A 210 20.67 10.18 -2.83
C ILE A 210 21.69 10.73 -1.84
N LYS A 211 22.94 11.00 -2.27
CA LYS A 211 23.96 11.63 -1.43
C LYS A 211 23.64 13.07 -1.06
N SER A 212 22.88 13.79 -1.88
CA SER A 212 22.47 15.18 -1.58
C SER A 212 21.44 15.25 -0.45
N ILE A 213 20.75 14.14 -0.17
CA ILE A 213 19.81 14.03 0.94
C ILE A 213 20.64 13.99 2.22
N LYS A 214 20.72 15.14 2.91
CA LYS A 214 21.43 15.24 4.18
C LYS A 214 20.89 14.17 5.13
N THR A 215 21.73 13.19 5.47
CA THR A 215 21.45 12.28 6.59
C THR A 215 21.46 13.14 7.84
N VAL A 216 20.28 13.54 8.31
CA VAL A 216 20.15 14.04 9.69
C VAL A 216 20.50 12.85 10.58
N ARG A 217 21.75 12.84 11.04
CA ARG A 217 22.29 11.89 12.02
C ARG A 217 21.47 11.96 13.29
#